data_AF-A0A847PWE0-F1
#
_entry.id   AF-A0A847PWE0-F1
#
_cell.length_a   1.000
_cell.length_b   1.000
_cell.length_c   1.000
_cell.angle_alpha   90.00
_cell.angle_beta   90.00
_cell.angle_gamma   90.00
#
_symmetry.space_group_name_H-M   'P 1'
#
loop_
_entity.id
_entity.type
_entity.pdbx_description
1 polymer ?
#
loop_
_entity_poly.entity_id
_entity_poly.type
_entity_poly.pdbx_seq_one_letter_code
_entity_poly.pdbx_strand_id
1 'polypeptide(L)'
;MLAAALAGLQYGTNPLRPTDNIPALSVQFGNSWIQASVSPVLSGVRAGSLLQLVDLSTGIDLAGGYQFGGVQCGSFVTRDGTVLALSDSEVVFSSPCMVDLGTQEELPVAVSILYRLDGRTLEMLFTIEATAEAELENPLEVDFS
;
A
#
# COMPACT_ATOMS: atom_id res chain seq x y z
N MET A 1 27.28 20.67 39.18
CA MET A 1 26.38 19.51 39.31
C MET A 1 25.01 20.02 38.88
N LEU A 2 24.36 19.56 37.81
CA LEU A 2 24.17 18.21 37.30
C LEU A 2 23.96 18.31 35.77
N ALA A 3 24.67 17.51 34.98
CA ALA A 3 24.49 17.42 33.53
C ALA A 3 23.30 16.50 33.22
N ALA A 4 22.32 16.98 32.46
CA ALA A 4 21.26 16.14 31.92
C ALA A 4 21.78 15.49 30.63
N ALA A 5 21.97 14.16 30.67
CA ALA A 5 22.30 13.37 29.51
C ALA A 5 21.11 13.34 28.54
N LEU A 6 21.27 13.89 27.34
CA LEU A 6 20.43 13.55 26.20
C LEU A 6 20.75 12.09 25.85
N ALA A 7 19.88 11.16 26.22
CA ALA A 7 19.85 9.85 25.59
C ALA A 7 19.28 10.04 24.18
N GLY A 8 20.17 10.16 23.20
CA GLY A 8 19.81 10.04 21.80
C GLY A 8 19.24 8.65 21.57
N LEU A 9 17.97 8.58 21.16
CA LEU A 9 17.43 7.42 20.46
C LEU A 9 18.20 7.30 19.14
N GLN A 10 19.31 6.57 19.18
CA GLN A 10 19.90 6.01 17.98
C GLN A 10 18.92 4.97 17.46
N TYR A 11 18.06 5.40 16.54
CA TYR A 11 17.41 4.50 15.60
C TYR A 11 18.50 3.57 15.06
N GLY A 12 18.33 2.27 15.28
CA GLY A 12 19.14 1.27 14.61
C GLY A 12 18.92 1.45 13.12
N THR A 13 19.83 2.18 12.48
CA THR A 13 19.97 2.20 11.03
C THR A 13 20.51 0.82 10.64
N ASN A 14 19.63 -0.16 10.60
CA ASN A 14 19.86 -1.27 9.70
C ASN A 14 19.97 -0.61 8.31
N PRO A 15 21.09 -0.78 7.59
CA PRO A 15 21.20 -0.21 6.26
C PRO A 15 20.10 -0.87 5.43
N LEU A 16 19.05 -0.10 5.14
CA LEU A 16 18.07 -0.41 4.11
C LEU A 16 18.88 -0.84 2.89
N ARG A 17 18.77 -2.10 2.48
CA ARG A 17 19.22 -2.46 1.14
C ARG A 17 18.36 -1.62 0.19
N PRO A 18 18.97 -0.84 -0.73
CA PRO A 18 18.21 -0.13 -1.73
C PRO A 18 17.57 -1.19 -2.62
N THR A 19 16.29 -1.46 -2.42
CA THR A 19 15.42 -1.88 -3.50
C THR A 19 15.15 -0.60 -4.29
N ASP A 20 16.09 -0.30 -5.20
CA ASP A 20 15.97 0.84 -6.10
C ASP A 20 14.62 0.75 -6.82
N ASN A 21 13.81 1.80 -6.66
CA ASN A 21 12.46 2.03 -7.21
C ASN A 21 11.26 1.74 -6.29
N ILE A 22 11.38 1.91 -4.97
CA ILE A 22 10.18 2.31 -4.22
C ILE A 22 9.84 3.75 -4.66
N PRO A 23 8.66 4.03 -5.23
CA PRO A 23 8.25 5.38 -5.54
C PRO A 23 8.40 6.24 -4.28
N ALA A 24 8.96 7.44 -4.41
CA ALA A 24 9.26 8.35 -3.29
C ALA A 24 8.04 8.73 -2.41
N LEU A 25 6.84 8.28 -2.79
CA LEU A 25 5.57 8.55 -2.14
C LEU A 25 4.95 7.33 -1.43
N SER A 26 5.59 6.16 -1.41
CA SER A 26 5.05 4.99 -0.70
C SER A 26 5.06 5.17 0.81
N VAL A 27 4.14 4.50 1.51
CA VAL A 27 4.14 4.41 2.98
C VAL A 27 4.61 3.03 3.40
N GLN A 28 5.60 2.98 4.30
CA GLN A 28 6.14 1.74 4.86
C GLN A 28 5.54 1.46 6.24
N PHE A 29 5.31 0.18 6.53
CA PHE A 29 4.81 -0.34 7.80
C PHE A 29 5.40 -1.73 8.03
N GLY A 30 5.45 -2.20 9.27
CA GLY A 30 6.18 -3.42 9.60
C GLY A 30 5.99 -3.91 11.03
N ASN A 31 6.40 -5.16 11.26
CA ASN A 31 6.54 -5.74 12.58
C ASN A 31 7.93 -6.41 12.70
N SER A 32 8.15 -7.25 13.72
CA SER A 32 9.45 -7.92 13.92
C SER A 32 9.82 -8.96 12.85
N TRP A 33 8.89 -9.30 11.96
CA TRP A 33 9.05 -10.37 10.96
C TRP A 33 8.97 -9.86 9.53
N ILE A 34 8.06 -8.93 9.26
CA ILE A 34 7.71 -8.48 7.92
C ILE A 34 7.79 -6.95 7.85
N GLN A 35 8.32 -6.45 6.74
CA GLN A 35 8.20 -5.05 6.33
C GLN A 35 7.44 -4.96 5.02
N ALA A 36 6.50 -4.04 4.93
CA ALA A 36 5.65 -3.85 3.77
C ALA A 36 5.64 -2.38 3.32
N SER A 37 5.31 -2.14 2.05
CA SER A 37 5.11 -0.80 1.53
C SER A 37 3.90 -0.74 0.59
N VAL A 38 3.12 0.34 0.70
CA VAL A 38 1.92 0.59 -0.12
C VAL A 38 2.08 1.91 -0.85
N SER A 39 1.73 1.94 -2.14
CA SER A 39 1.72 3.19 -2.92
C SER A 39 0.40 3.95 -2.72
N PRO A 40 0.40 5.23 -2.34
CA PRO A 40 -0.81 6.06 -2.43
C PRO A 40 -1.08 6.56 -3.86
N VAL A 41 -0.08 6.51 -4.75
CA VAL A 41 -0.12 7.15 -6.06
C VAL A 41 0.00 6.16 -7.21
N LEU A 42 -0.63 6.52 -8.30
CA LEU A 42 -0.63 5.83 -9.57
C LEU A 42 0.56 6.30 -10.41
N SER A 43 1.73 5.69 -10.18
CA SER A 43 2.98 6.05 -10.85
C SER A 43 3.72 4.81 -11.33
N GLY A 44 3.26 4.24 -12.45
CA GLY A 44 3.77 2.98 -12.99
C GLY A 44 3.29 1.72 -12.26
N VAL A 45 2.52 1.90 -11.18
CA VAL A 45 1.85 0.87 -10.37
C VAL A 45 0.49 1.42 -9.93
N ARG A 46 -0.49 0.54 -9.65
CA ARG A 46 -1.81 0.95 -9.16
C ARG A 46 -1.73 1.59 -7.77
N ALA A 47 -2.54 2.63 -7.56
CA ALA A 47 -2.67 3.24 -6.23
C ALA A 47 -3.32 2.23 -5.27
N GLY A 48 -2.81 2.09 -4.06
CA GLY A 48 -3.22 1.04 -3.13
C GLY A 48 -2.66 -0.33 -3.49
N SER A 49 -1.64 -0.45 -4.33
CA SER A 49 -0.91 -1.71 -4.45
C SER A 49 0.14 -1.84 -3.36
N LEU A 50 0.29 -3.06 -2.85
CA LEU A 50 1.46 -3.46 -2.08
C LEU A 50 2.64 -3.56 -3.06
N LEU A 51 3.72 -2.85 -2.76
CA LEU A 51 4.93 -2.82 -3.62
C LEU A 51 6.00 -3.79 -3.12
N GLN A 52 6.03 -4.02 -1.80
CA GLN A 52 7.00 -4.89 -1.16
C GLN A 52 6.37 -5.60 0.02
N LEU A 53 6.82 -6.84 0.24
CA LEU A 53 6.50 -7.65 1.41
C LEU A 53 7.74 -8.43 1.82
N VAL A 54 8.65 -7.79 2.53
CA VAL A 54 9.97 -8.33 2.86
C VAL A 54 9.90 -9.15 4.15
N ASP A 55 10.27 -10.42 4.09
CA ASP A 55 10.59 -11.21 5.29
C ASP A 55 11.96 -10.79 5.82
N LEU A 56 11.98 -10.18 7.00
CA LEU A 56 13.17 -9.62 7.63
C LEU A 56 14.20 -10.68 8.04
N SER A 57 13.78 -11.95 8.19
CA SER A 57 14.69 -13.04 8.54
C SER A 57 15.46 -13.57 7.34
N THR A 58 14.89 -13.48 6.13
CA THR A 58 15.50 -13.99 4.89
C THR A 58 15.96 -12.88 3.95
N GLY A 59 15.41 -11.67 4.11
CA GLY A 59 15.58 -10.55 3.19
C GLY A 59 14.86 -10.73 1.85
N ILE A 60 14.00 -11.74 1.72
CA ILE A 60 13.26 -12.02 0.49
C ILE A 60 12.03 -11.12 0.42
N ASP A 61 11.85 -10.47 -0.73
CA ASP A 61 10.60 -9.78 -1.06
C ASP A 61 9.59 -10.78 -1.62
N LEU A 62 8.56 -11.05 -0.82
CA LEU A 62 7.47 -11.98 -1.14
C LEU A 62 6.48 -11.39 -2.15
N ALA A 63 6.47 -10.07 -2.34
CA ALA A 63 5.69 -9.41 -3.38
C ALA A 63 6.41 -9.44 -4.75
N GLY A 64 7.65 -9.92 -4.79
CA GLY A 64 8.43 -10.06 -6.04
C GLY A 64 8.82 -8.75 -6.71
N GLY A 65 8.69 -7.60 -6.02
CA GLY A 65 8.96 -6.28 -6.58
C GLY A 65 7.91 -5.77 -7.57
N TYR A 66 6.73 -6.40 -7.62
CA TYR A 66 5.62 -6.03 -8.50
C TYR A 66 4.36 -5.70 -7.71
N GLN A 67 3.39 -5.07 -8.38
CA GLN A 67 2.12 -4.68 -7.77
C GLN A 67 1.38 -5.92 -7.24
N PHE A 68 1.03 -5.93 -5.95
CA PHE A 68 0.27 -7.02 -5.35
C PHE A 68 -1.01 -6.50 -4.69
N GLY A 69 -2.14 -7.16 -4.97
CA GLY A 69 -3.42 -6.89 -4.31
C GLY A 69 -4.06 -5.55 -4.69
N GLY A 70 -4.03 -5.17 -5.97
CA GLY A 70 -4.70 -3.96 -6.47
C GLY A 70 -6.16 -4.22 -6.84
N VAL A 71 -7.04 -3.23 -6.67
CA VAL A 71 -8.45 -3.31 -7.10
C VAL A 71 -8.62 -2.74 -8.52
N GLN A 72 -9.36 -3.44 -9.37
CA GLN A 72 -9.70 -2.97 -10.72
C GLN A 72 -11.12 -3.34 -11.16
N CYS A 73 -11.59 -2.69 -12.21
CA CYS A 73 -12.85 -2.95 -12.89
C CYS A 73 -12.68 -2.72 -14.40
N GLY A 74 -12.32 -3.76 -15.15
CA GLY A 74 -11.95 -3.61 -16.56
C GLY A 74 -10.72 -2.71 -16.72
N SER A 75 -10.85 -1.59 -17.43
CA SER A 75 -9.78 -0.58 -17.59
C SER A 75 -9.68 0.39 -16.41
N PHE A 76 -10.68 0.45 -15.54
CA PHE A 76 -10.67 1.35 -14.38
C PHE A 76 -9.78 0.79 -13.27
N VAL A 77 -8.89 1.63 -12.77
CA VAL A 77 -8.03 1.35 -11.62
C VAL A 77 -8.28 2.37 -10.52
N THR A 78 -7.89 2.06 -9.29
CA THR A 78 -7.90 3.02 -8.18
C THR A 78 -7.13 4.30 -8.54
N ARG A 79 -7.79 5.45 -8.36
CA ARG A 79 -7.13 6.75 -8.46
C ARG A 79 -6.14 6.95 -7.31
N ASP A 80 -5.21 7.88 -7.46
CA ASP A 80 -4.44 8.46 -6.36
C ASP A 80 -5.31 8.68 -5.13
N GLY A 81 -4.77 8.30 -3.99
CA GLY A 81 -5.47 8.30 -2.72
C GLY A 81 -4.56 8.72 -1.58
N THR A 82 -4.94 8.30 -0.38
CA THR A 82 -4.17 8.53 0.84
C THR A 82 -3.88 7.19 1.51
N VAL A 83 -2.74 7.10 2.20
CA VAL A 83 -2.44 5.99 3.11
C VAL A 83 -2.31 6.57 4.50
N LEU A 84 -3.11 6.06 5.43
CA LEU A 84 -3.10 6.44 6.84
C LEU A 84 -2.54 5.28 7.66
N ALA A 85 -1.51 5.55 8.46
CA ALA A 85 -1.00 4.59 9.43
C ALA A 85 -1.92 4.56 10.66
N LEU A 86 -2.44 3.37 10.98
CA LEU A 86 -3.25 3.14 12.18
C LEU A 86 -2.37 2.65 13.34
N SER A 87 -1.32 1.90 13.02
CA SER A 87 -0.23 1.50 13.92
C SER A 87 1.04 1.19 13.11
N ASP A 88 2.11 0.74 13.78
CA ASP A 88 3.34 0.32 13.09
C ASP A 88 3.10 -0.86 12.13
N SER A 89 2.12 -1.72 12.42
CA SER A 89 1.82 -2.94 11.67
C SER A 89 0.50 -2.89 10.90
N GLU A 90 -0.14 -1.72 10.82
CA GLU A 90 -1.47 -1.58 10.22
C GLU A 90 -1.63 -0.24 9.52
N VAL A 91 -2.02 -0.27 8.25
CA VAL A 91 -2.27 0.92 7.43
C VAL A 91 -3.55 0.77 6.62
N VAL A 92 -4.20 1.88 6.30
CA VAL A 92 -5.36 1.90 5.41
C VAL A 92 -5.07 2.79 4.20
N PHE A 93 -5.24 2.23 3.00
CA PHE A 93 -5.32 3.01 1.77
C PHE A 93 -6.76 3.44 1.52
N SER A 94 -6.97 4.63 0.98
CA SER A 94 -8.29 5.11 0.55
C SER A 94 -8.21 5.94 -0.72
N SER A 95 -9.00 5.56 -1.72
CA SER A 95 -9.18 6.24 -2.99
C SER A 95 -10.64 6.66 -3.19
N PRO A 96 -10.91 7.89 -3.65
CA PRO A 96 -12.28 8.41 -3.74
C PRO A 96 -13.08 7.87 -4.94
N CYS A 97 -12.39 7.40 -5.99
CA CYS A 97 -12.98 6.90 -7.22
C CYS A 97 -12.01 5.97 -7.94
N MET A 98 -12.50 5.30 -8.99
CA MET A 98 -11.65 4.60 -9.95
C MET A 98 -11.55 5.44 -11.23
N VAL A 99 -10.46 5.30 -11.97
CA VAL A 99 -10.13 6.08 -13.16
C VAL A 99 -9.65 5.17 -14.29
N ASP A 100 -10.13 5.40 -15.49
CA ASP A 100 -9.55 4.84 -16.72
C ASP A 100 -8.40 5.74 -17.18
N LEU A 101 -7.19 5.19 -17.30
CA LEU A 101 -6.01 6.00 -17.65
C LEU A 101 -5.94 6.40 -19.12
N GLY A 102 -6.60 5.66 -20.01
CA GLY A 102 -6.68 5.97 -21.42
C GLY A 102 -7.62 7.13 -21.71
N THR A 103 -8.77 7.17 -21.02
CA THR A 103 -9.83 8.16 -21.27
C THR A 103 -9.90 9.28 -20.23
N GLN A 104 -9.31 9.07 -19.04
CA GLN A 104 -9.47 9.91 -17.85
C GLN A 104 -10.91 9.95 -17.31
N GLU A 105 -11.74 9.00 -17.72
CA GLU A 105 -13.09 8.83 -17.18
C GLU A 105 -13.03 8.33 -15.73
N GLU A 106 -13.97 8.80 -14.90
CA GLU A 106 -14.09 8.38 -13.51
C GLU A 106 -15.30 7.48 -13.32
N LEU A 107 -15.09 6.36 -12.64
CA LEU A 107 -16.14 5.52 -12.12
C LEU A 107 -16.33 5.87 -10.63
N PRO A 108 -17.52 6.28 -10.17
CA PRO A 108 -17.76 6.79 -8.82
C PRO A 108 -17.84 5.63 -7.81
N VAL A 109 -16.73 4.92 -7.67
CA VAL A 109 -16.52 3.78 -6.80
C VAL A 109 -15.31 4.07 -5.93
N ALA A 110 -15.55 4.38 -4.66
CA ALA A 110 -14.50 4.53 -3.67
C ALA A 110 -13.95 3.16 -3.25
N VAL A 111 -12.65 3.11 -3.01
CA VAL A 111 -11.95 1.89 -2.61
C VAL A 111 -11.11 2.18 -1.38
N SER A 112 -11.26 1.35 -0.34
CA SER A 112 -10.38 1.34 0.82
C SER A 112 -9.80 -0.05 1.02
N ILE A 113 -8.52 -0.11 1.39
CA ILE A 113 -7.81 -1.38 1.64
C ILE A 113 -7.11 -1.26 2.99
N LEU A 114 -7.51 -2.09 3.94
CA LEU A 114 -6.82 -2.24 5.23
C LEU A 114 -5.76 -3.34 5.10
N TYR A 115 -4.52 -3.01 5.43
CA TYR A 115 -3.40 -3.95 5.49
C TYR A 115 -3.00 -4.16 6.94
N ARG A 116 -2.96 -5.42 7.38
CA ARG A 116 -2.58 -5.80 8.73
C ARG A 116 -1.51 -6.87 8.70
N LEU A 117 -0.40 -6.63 9.40
CA LEU A 117 0.66 -7.62 9.60
C LEU A 117 0.49 -8.30 10.96
N ASP A 118 0.30 -9.63 10.94
CA ASP A 118 0.23 -10.45 12.17
C ASP A 118 1.27 -11.57 12.11
N GLY A 119 2.32 -11.46 12.92
CA GLY A 119 3.48 -12.34 12.81
C GLY A 119 4.08 -12.30 11.40
N ARG A 120 4.06 -13.44 10.70
CA ARG A 120 4.57 -13.60 9.33
C ARG A 120 3.48 -13.51 8.24
N THR A 121 2.25 -13.13 8.59
CA THR A 121 1.14 -13.04 7.63
C THR A 121 0.85 -11.59 7.27
N LEU A 122 0.33 -11.40 6.07
CA LEU A 122 -0.33 -10.17 5.63
C LEU A 122 -1.82 -10.50 5.42
N GLU A 123 -2.67 -9.72 6.05
CA GLU A 123 -4.10 -9.71 5.79
C GLU A 123 -4.49 -8.42 5.08
N MET A 124 -5.35 -8.55 4.07
CA MET A 124 -5.89 -7.43 3.31
C MET A 124 -7.41 -7.50 3.33
N LEU A 125 -8.05 -6.42 3.81
CA LEU A 125 -9.50 -6.26 3.75
C LEU A 125 -9.85 -5.16 2.76
N PHE A 126 -10.56 -5.55 1.70
CA PHE A 126 -11.00 -4.66 0.63
C PHE A 126 -12.43 -4.18 0.92
N THR A 127 -12.63 -2.88 0.89
CA THR A 127 -13.95 -2.24 0.99
C THR A 127 -14.18 -1.43 -0.28
N ILE A 128 -15.35 -1.63 -0.89
CA ILE A 128 -15.74 -0.97 -2.13
C ILE A 128 -17.12 -0.34 -1.92
N GLU A 129 -17.26 0.92 -2.29
CA GLU A 129 -18.47 1.71 -2.09
C GLU A 129 -18.80 2.51 -3.36
N ALA A 130 -20.00 2.34 -3.90
CA ALA A 130 -20.51 3.23 -4.96
C ALA A 130 -20.92 4.57 -4.34
N THR A 131 -20.26 5.65 -4.74
CA THR A 131 -20.49 7.01 -4.20
C THR A 131 -21.52 7.80 -5.01
N ALA A 132 -21.88 7.30 -6.19
CA ALA A 132 -23.00 7.74 -7.02
C ALA A 132 -23.53 6.56 -7.86
N GLU A 133 -24.56 6.80 -8.67
CA GLU A 133 -25.03 5.80 -9.64
C GLU A 133 -23.92 5.47 -10.64
N ALA A 134 -23.63 4.17 -10.79
CA ALA A 134 -22.59 3.65 -11.66
C ALA A 134 -23.07 2.35 -12.32
N GLU A 135 -22.80 2.22 -13.62
CA GLU A 135 -22.94 0.96 -14.33
C GLU A 135 -21.57 0.30 -14.43
N LEU A 136 -21.46 -0.94 -13.94
CA LEU A 136 -20.24 -1.73 -14.01
C LEU A 136 -20.32 -2.65 -15.23
N GLU A 137 -19.62 -2.28 -16.31
CA GLU A 137 -19.54 -3.12 -17.52
C GLU A 137 -18.65 -4.36 -17.30
N ASN A 138 -17.80 -4.33 -16.29
CA ASN A 138 -16.85 -5.38 -15.93
C ASN A 138 -16.97 -5.70 -14.43
N PRO A 139 -16.55 -6.89 -13.98
CA PRO A 139 -16.53 -7.20 -12.56
C PRO A 139 -15.46 -6.37 -11.83
N LEU A 140 -15.76 -6.02 -10.58
CA LEU A 140 -14.75 -5.56 -9.62
C LEU A 140 -13.94 -6.75 -9.13
N GLU A 141 -12.62 -6.67 -9.26
CA GLU A 141 -11.71 -7.76 -8.88
C GLU A 141 -10.45 -7.25 -8.19
N VAL A 142 -9.84 -8.14 -7.40
CA VAL A 142 -8.51 -7.94 -6.82
C VAL A 142 -7.52 -8.70 -7.67
N ASP A 143 -6.58 -7.97 -8.26
CA ASP A 143 -5.52 -8.53 -9.10
C ASP A 143 -4.24 -8.76 -8.28
N PHE A 144 -3.60 -9.89 -8.58
CA PHE A 144 -2.34 -10.33 -8.01
C PHE A 144 -1.41 -10.66 -9.19
N SER A 145 -0.53 -9.72 -9.55
CA SER A 145 0.38 -9.86 -10.71
C SER A 145 1.81 -10.13 -10.30
#